data_AF-A0A0D4CKI1-F1
#
_entry.id   AF-A0A0D4CKI1-F1
#
_cell.length_a   1.000
_cell.length_b   1.000
_cell.length_c   1.000
_cell.angle_alpha   90.00
_cell.angle_beta   90.00
_cell.angle_gamma   90.00
#
_symmetry.space_group_name_H-M   'P 1'
#
loop_
_entity.id
_entity.type
_entity.pdbx_description
1 polymer ?
#
loop_
_entity_poly.entity_id
_entity_poly.type
_entity_poly.pdbx_seq_one_letter_code
_entity_poly.pdbx_strand_id
1 'polypeptide(L)'
;MATQTAVNSPYSNEFDLKSAEQHAEATLKNAIVKELGDLHSKKDYQANQKKLQAALGQKLTKELVRLNTDPNTNKWVITKNDATTVTFGNADDITKVPVYITTEFEEKDGSKHDYLIKLDYDLDNLTVNDYEVHVMTTSMTNGGTTDEE
;
A
#
# COMPACT_ATOMS: atom_id res chain seq x y z
N MET A 1 50.82 -18.52 -21.19
CA MET A 1 49.45 -18.36 -20.66
C MET A 1 49.49 -17.29 -19.59
N ALA A 2 48.98 -16.10 -19.87
CA ALA A 2 48.91 -15.02 -18.89
C ALA A 2 47.55 -15.13 -18.20
N THR A 3 47.55 -15.41 -16.90
CA THR A 3 46.37 -15.35 -16.04
C THR A 3 45.94 -13.90 -15.93
N GLN A 4 44.83 -13.57 -16.58
CA GLN A 4 44.16 -12.28 -16.41
C GLN A 4 43.56 -12.26 -15.01
N THR A 5 44.21 -11.55 -14.09
CA THR A 5 43.63 -11.25 -12.78
C THR A 5 42.46 -10.31 -13.02
N ALA A 6 41.25 -10.79 -12.78
CA ALA A 6 40.06 -9.94 -12.77
C ALA A 6 40.26 -8.86 -11.69
N VAL A 7 40.46 -7.62 -12.13
CA VAL A 7 40.46 -6.46 -11.24
C VAL A 7 39.01 -6.23 -10.85
N ASN A 8 38.59 -6.74 -9.69
CA ASN A 8 37.33 -6.33 -9.09
C ASN A 8 37.43 -4.84 -8.77
N SER A 9 36.68 -4.00 -9.50
CA SER A 9 36.56 -2.58 -9.21
C SER A 9 36.00 -2.39 -7.79
N PRO A 10 36.58 -1.54 -6.94
CA PRO A 10 36.11 -1.32 -5.56
C PRO A 10 34.76 -0.58 -5.45
N TYR A 11 34.08 -0.30 -6.57
CA TYR A 11 32.85 0.49 -6.65
C TYR A 11 31.63 -0.30 -7.18
N SER A 12 31.53 -1.61 -6.96
CA SER A 12 30.39 -2.41 -7.44
C SER A 12 29.20 -2.45 -6.47
N ASN A 13 28.91 -1.36 -5.75
CA ASN A 13 27.61 -1.17 -5.10
C ASN A 13 26.78 -0.21 -5.97
N GLU A 14 26.55 -0.57 -7.23
CA GLU A 14 25.49 0.06 -8.00
C GLU A 14 24.17 -0.34 -7.33
N PHE A 15 23.39 0.65 -6.88
CA PHE A 15 22.08 0.42 -6.31
C PHE A 15 21.20 -0.35 -7.30
N ASP A 16 20.74 -1.54 -6.92
CA ASP A 16 19.87 -2.36 -7.77
C ASP A 16 18.43 -1.85 -7.69
N LEU A 17 18.14 -0.84 -8.52
CA LEU A 17 16.85 -0.18 -8.59
C LEU A 17 15.71 -1.17 -8.84
N LYS A 18 15.90 -2.12 -9.74
CA LYS A 18 14.83 -3.07 -10.10
C LYS A 18 14.47 -3.98 -8.93
N SER A 19 15.48 -4.50 -8.23
CA SER A 19 15.24 -5.33 -7.04
C SER A 19 14.61 -4.52 -5.91
N ALA A 20 15.04 -3.26 -5.71
CA ALA A 20 14.46 -2.36 -4.71
C ALA A 20 12.98 -2.06 -5.00
N GLU A 21 12.64 -1.72 -6.25
CA GLU A 21 11.26 -1.49 -6.68
C GLU A 21 10.39 -2.73 -6.50
N GLN A 22 10.85 -3.92 -6.91
CA GLN A 22 10.10 -5.16 -6.72
C GLN A 22 9.83 -5.48 -5.24
N HIS A 23 10.83 -5.24 -4.39
CA HIS A 23 10.70 -5.46 -2.96
C HIS A 23 9.74 -4.46 -2.33
N ALA A 24 9.85 -3.18 -2.69
CA ALA A 24 8.96 -2.12 -2.25
C ALA A 24 7.52 -2.36 -2.72
N GLU A 25 7.33 -2.79 -3.98
CA GLU A 25 6.02 -3.14 -4.56
C GLU A 25 5.31 -4.19 -3.71
N ALA A 26 5.99 -5.31 -3.47
CA ALA A 26 5.45 -6.42 -2.69
C ALA A 26 5.15 -5.99 -1.24
N THR A 27 6.03 -5.21 -0.63
CA THR A 27 5.90 -4.73 0.75
C THR A 27 4.69 -3.80 0.89
N LEU A 28 4.60 -2.78 0.04
CA LEU A 28 3.52 -1.80 0.04
C LEU A 28 2.19 -2.48 -0.29
N LYS A 29 2.13 -3.29 -1.36
CA LYS A 29 0.92 -4.00 -1.77
C LYS A 29 0.37 -4.89 -0.65
N ASN A 30 1.23 -5.71 -0.03
CA ASN A 30 0.80 -6.59 1.06
C ASN A 30 0.32 -5.80 2.28
N ALA A 31 0.98 -4.69 2.62
CA ALA A 31 0.57 -3.85 3.74
C ALA A 31 -0.79 -3.16 3.50
N ILE A 32 -1.04 -2.67 2.28
CA ILE A 32 -2.32 -2.06 1.89
C ILE A 32 -3.45 -3.09 1.88
N VAL A 33 -3.25 -4.26 1.26
CA VAL A 33 -4.23 -5.35 1.28
C VAL A 33 -4.54 -5.78 2.71
N LYS A 34 -3.52 -5.82 3.58
CA LYS A 34 -3.72 -6.15 4.98
C LYS A 34 -4.61 -5.12 5.67
N GLU A 35 -4.24 -3.84 5.64
CA GLU A 35 -4.96 -2.76 6.32
C GLU A 35 -6.38 -2.58 5.75
N LEU A 36 -6.56 -2.67 4.43
CA LEU A 36 -7.81 -2.39 3.72
C LEU A 36 -8.46 -3.67 3.15
N GLY A 37 -8.48 -4.75 3.94
CA GLY A 37 -9.13 -6.00 3.53
C GLY A 37 -9.08 -7.11 4.57
N ASP A 38 -7.95 -7.31 5.24
CA ASP A 38 -7.76 -8.46 6.15
C ASP A 38 -7.95 -8.14 7.64
N LEU A 39 -7.83 -6.88 8.03
CA LEU A 39 -8.00 -6.47 9.42
C LEU A 39 -9.48 -6.19 9.68
N HIS A 40 -10.10 -6.97 10.58
CA HIS A 40 -11.53 -6.86 10.92
C HIS A 40 -11.77 -6.52 12.40
N SER A 41 -10.70 -6.31 13.17
CA SER A 41 -10.80 -5.95 14.58
C SER A 41 -9.57 -5.20 15.10
N LYS A 42 -9.74 -4.52 16.24
CA LYS A 42 -8.65 -3.87 16.99
C LYS A 42 -7.54 -4.84 17.38
N LYS A 43 -7.90 -6.08 17.73
CA LYS A 43 -6.94 -7.12 18.11
C LYS A 43 -6.06 -7.50 16.92
N ASP A 44 -6.65 -7.65 15.74
CA ASP A 44 -5.91 -7.97 14.51
C ASP A 44 -4.96 -6.84 14.14
N TYR A 45 -5.42 -5.59 14.23
CA TYR A 45 -4.57 -4.43 14.03
C TYR A 45 -3.38 -4.41 15.01
N GLN A 46 -3.62 -4.57 16.32
CA GLN A 46 -2.56 -4.57 17.32
C GLN A 46 -1.52 -5.67 17.08
N ALA A 47 -1.94 -6.85 16.59
CA ALA A 47 -1.03 -7.94 16.25
C ALA A 47 -0.13 -7.63 15.05
N ASN A 48 -0.57 -6.77 14.12
CA ASN A 48 0.14 -6.45 12.89
C ASN A 48 0.76 -5.04 12.86
N GLN A 49 0.43 -4.18 13.83
CA GLN A 49 0.76 -2.76 13.86
C GLN A 49 2.23 -2.48 13.57
N LYS A 50 3.16 -3.20 14.20
CA LYS A 50 4.61 -2.96 14.01
C LYS A 50 5.05 -3.21 12.57
N LYS A 51 4.53 -4.26 11.93
CA LYS A 51 4.86 -4.60 10.54
C LYS A 51 4.27 -3.59 9.58
N LEU A 52 3.03 -3.17 9.83
CA LEU A 52 2.32 -2.19 9.00
C LEU A 52 2.97 -0.81 9.09
N GLN A 53 3.39 -0.39 10.28
CA GLN A 53 4.11 0.87 10.48
C GLN A 53 5.53 0.83 9.91
N ALA A 54 6.18 -0.34 9.86
CA ALA A 54 7.47 -0.47 9.18
C ALA A 54 7.33 -0.32 7.65
N ALA A 55 6.26 -0.88 7.07
CA ALA A 55 6.02 -0.81 5.63
C ALA A 55 5.47 0.55 5.14
N LEU A 56 4.53 1.14 5.90
CA LEU A 56 3.76 2.30 5.47
C LEU A 56 4.14 3.60 6.20
N GLY A 57 4.92 3.49 7.27
CA GLY A 57 5.13 4.61 8.20
C GLY A 57 3.93 4.86 9.11
N GLN A 58 4.18 5.42 10.29
CA GLN A 58 3.18 5.54 11.34
C GLN A 58 1.96 6.39 10.96
N LYS A 59 2.16 7.45 10.18
CA LYS A 59 1.09 8.39 9.84
C LYS A 59 0.10 7.76 8.86
N LEU A 60 0.59 7.20 7.75
CA LEU A 60 -0.23 6.52 6.76
C LEU A 60 -0.95 5.33 7.39
N THR A 61 -0.28 4.49 8.18
CA THR A 61 -0.96 3.38 8.89
C THR A 61 -2.16 3.86 9.71
N LYS A 62 -2.01 4.96 10.47
CA LYS A 62 -3.13 5.50 11.27
C LYS A 62 -4.28 6.01 10.39
N GLU A 63 -3.95 6.65 9.27
CA GLU A 63 -4.95 7.13 8.33
C GLU A 63 -5.72 5.98 7.68
N LEU A 64 -5.05 4.89 7.28
CA LEU A 64 -5.72 3.72 6.72
C LEU A 64 -6.61 3.01 7.74
N VAL A 65 -6.18 2.91 9.00
CA VAL A 65 -7.05 2.41 10.08
C VAL A 65 -8.29 3.29 10.22
N ARG A 66 -8.14 4.62 10.17
CA ARG A 66 -9.27 5.56 10.22
C ARG A 66 -10.25 5.31 9.08
N LEU A 67 -9.75 5.04 7.87
CA LEU A 67 -10.58 4.71 6.71
C LEU A 67 -11.27 3.35 6.83
N ASN A 68 -10.62 2.37 7.48
CA ASN A 68 -11.21 1.06 7.75
C ASN A 68 -12.12 1.04 9.00
N THR A 69 -12.36 2.17 9.67
CA THR A 69 -13.23 2.20 10.85
C THR A 69 -14.35 3.21 10.71
N ASP A 70 -15.56 2.80 11.06
CA ASP A 70 -16.68 3.73 11.18
C ASP A 70 -16.36 4.76 12.30
N PRO A 71 -16.40 6.07 12.00
CA PRO A 71 -15.97 7.10 12.95
C PRO A 71 -16.88 7.26 14.17
N ASN A 72 -18.12 6.76 14.11
CA ASN A 72 -19.10 6.89 15.18
C ASN A 72 -19.03 5.70 16.17
N THR A 73 -18.71 4.52 15.66
CA THR A 73 -18.77 3.25 16.40
C THR A 73 -17.41 2.60 16.60
N ASN A 74 -16.37 3.07 15.91
CA ASN A 74 -15.02 2.48 15.86
C ASN A 74 -15.01 1.00 15.44
N LYS A 75 -16.04 0.56 14.71
CA LYS A 75 -16.11 -0.80 14.17
C LYS A 75 -15.41 -0.84 12.82
N TRP A 76 -14.73 -1.95 12.54
CA TRP A 76 -14.14 -2.19 11.23
C TRP A 76 -15.24 -2.36 10.19
N VAL A 77 -15.14 -1.65 9.07
CA VAL A 77 -16.18 -1.60 8.02
C VAL A 77 -15.79 -2.32 6.75
N ILE A 78 -14.49 -2.38 6.41
CA ILE A 78 -14.03 -3.05 5.20
C ILE A 78 -14.05 -4.57 5.44
N THR A 79 -14.57 -5.30 4.46
CA THR A 79 -14.71 -6.76 4.49
C THR A 79 -13.66 -7.47 3.65
N LYS A 80 -13.26 -6.87 2.52
CA LYS A 80 -12.24 -7.42 1.62
C LYS A 80 -11.59 -6.34 0.77
N ASN A 81 -10.37 -6.62 0.33
CA ASN A 81 -9.67 -5.90 -0.72
C ASN A 81 -9.90 -6.64 -2.05
N ASP A 82 -10.50 -5.98 -3.03
CA ASP A 82 -10.77 -6.59 -4.33
C ASP A 82 -9.56 -6.47 -5.27
N ALA A 83 -8.87 -5.33 -5.22
CA ALA A 83 -7.68 -5.10 -6.04
C ALA A 83 -6.72 -4.11 -5.40
N THR A 84 -5.41 -4.34 -5.55
CA THR A 84 -4.38 -3.37 -5.22
C THR A 84 -3.24 -3.44 -6.25
N THR A 85 -2.88 -2.28 -6.79
CA THR A 85 -1.78 -2.08 -7.74
C THR A 85 -0.85 -1.02 -7.20
N VAL A 86 0.45 -1.24 -7.36
CA VAL A 86 1.52 -0.30 -6.97
C VAL A 86 2.36 -0.03 -8.21
N THR A 87 2.62 1.23 -8.51
CA THR A 87 3.48 1.65 -9.62
C THR A 87 4.46 2.73 -9.19
N PHE A 88 5.66 2.70 -9.77
CA PHE A 88 6.71 3.67 -9.52
C PHE A 88 6.74 4.69 -10.66
N GLY A 89 6.82 5.97 -10.29
CA GLY A 89 7.08 7.05 -11.21
C GLY A 89 8.58 7.19 -11.50
N ASN A 90 8.91 7.94 -12.54
CA ASN A 90 10.31 8.28 -12.81
C ASN A 90 10.84 9.23 -11.73
N ALA A 91 12.05 8.99 -11.25
CA ALA A 91 12.74 9.85 -10.29
C ALA A 91 14.24 9.89 -10.60
N ASP A 92 14.83 11.08 -10.45
CA ASP A 92 16.29 11.27 -10.53
C ASP A 92 16.99 11.03 -9.18
N ASP A 93 16.21 10.89 -8.10
CA ASP A 93 16.66 10.68 -6.72
C ASP A 93 15.91 9.48 -6.10
N ILE A 94 16.65 8.41 -5.81
CA ILE A 94 16.10 7.16 -5.26
C ILE A 94 15.55 7.32 -3.84
N THR A 95 15.89 8.42 -3.15
CA THR A 95 15.36 8.71 -1.82
C THR A 95 14.01 9.45 -1.87
N LYS A 96 13.54 9.82 -3.07
CA LYS A 96 12.30 10.59 -3.30
C LYS A 96 11.54 10.12 -4.53
N VAL A 97 11.25 8.82 -4.59
CA VAL A 97 10.55 8.20 -5.71
C VAL A 97 9.04 8.37 -5.55
N PRO A 98 8.34 8.94 -6.56
CA PRO A 98 6.89 8.95 -6.57
C PRO A 98 6.36 7.52 -6.67
N VAL A 99 5.51 7.10 -5.74
CA VAL A 99 4.79 5.82 -5.81
C VAL A 99 3.30 6.07 -5.86
N TYR A 100 2.61 5.38 -6.75
CA TYR A 100 1.16 5.45 -6.91
C TYR A 100 0.55 4.10 -6.56
N ILE A 101 -0.40 4.10 -5.63
CA ILE A 101 -1.12 2.90 -5.21
C ILE A 101 -2.61 3.12 -5.48
N THR A 102 -3.19 2.28 -6.31
CA THR A 102 -4.64 2.22 -6.50
C THR A 102 -5.19 1.00 -5.78
N THR A 103 -6.23 1.16 -4.98
CA THR A 103 -6.83 0.06 -4.22
C THR A 103 -8.36 0.15 -4.24
N GLU A 104 -9.00 -0.99 -4.50
CA GLU A 104 -10.45 -1.19 -4.47
C GLU A 104 -10.79 -2.10 -3.28
N PHE A 105 -11.79 -1.72 -2.49
CA PHE A 105 -12.27 -2.53 -1.36
C PHE A 105 -13.79 -2.43 -1.18
N GLU A 106 -14.34 -3.43 -0.49
CA GLU A 106 -15.78 -3.54 -0.23
C GLU A 106 -16.08 -3.43 1.26
N GLU A 107 -17.05 -2.59 1.62
CA GLU A 107 -17.57 -2.45 2.97
C GLU A 107 -18.71 -3.44 3.27
N LYS A 108 -19.09 -3.56 4.55
CA LYS A 108 -20.13 -4.50 5.01
C LYS A 108 -21.51 -4.27 4.42
N ASP A 109 -21.79 -3.07 3.93
CA ASP A 109 -23.04 -2.71 3.27
C ASP A 109 -23.02 -3.02 1.75
N GLY A 110 -21.92 -3.56 1.23
CA GLY A 110 -21.72 -3.83 -0.20
C GLY A 110 -21.22 -2.61 -0.99
N SER A 111 -20.94 -1.49 -0.33
CA SER A 111 -20.33 -0.33 -1.00
C SER A 111 -18.90 -0.64 -1.42
N LYS A 112 -18.58 -0.32 -2.67
CA LYS A 112 -17.23 -0.41 -3.24
C LYS A 112 -16.58 0.96 -3.28
N HIS A 113 -15.32 1.02 -2.87
CA HIS A 113 -14.54 2.24 -2.81
C HIS A 113 -13.21 2.06 -3.53
N ASP A 114 -12.85 3.07 -4.33
CA ASP A 114 -11.57 3.15 -5.02
C ASP A 114 -10.76 4.31 -4.47
N TYR A 115 -9.57 4.04 -3.94
CA TYR A 115 -8.64 5.05 -3.45
C TYR A 115 -7.36 5.11 -4.29
N LEU A 116 -6.82 6.33 -4.43
CA LEU A 116 -5.46 6.59 -4.92
C LEU A 116 -4.61 7.10 -3.76
N ILE A 117 -3.56 6.35 -3.41
CA ILE A 117 -2.55 6.75 -2.42
C ILE A 117 -1.29 7.11 -3.19
N LYS A 118 -0.82 8.35 -3.04
CA LYS A 118 0.45 8.81 -3.59
C LYS A 118 1.47 8.86 -2.46
N LEU A 119 2.68 8.37 -2.71
CA LEU A 119 3.79 8.41 -1.74
C LEU A 119 4.98 9.15 -2.35
N ASP A 120 5.66 9.93 -1.51
CA ASP A 120 7.09 10.21 -1.66
C ASP A 120 7.83 9.09 -0.91
N TYR A 121 8.55 8.24 -1.64
CA TYR A 121 9.14 7.01 -1.11
C TYR A 121 10.66 7.00 -1.25
N ASP A 122 11.34 6.67 -0.15
CA ASP A 122 12.77 6.41 -0.13
C ASP A 122 12.99 4.92 -0.44
N LEU A 123 13.45 4.61 -1.66
CA LEU A 123 13.75 3.24 -2.08
C LEU A 123 15.04 2.69 -1.45
N ASP A 124 15.95 3.56 -0.98
CA ASP A 124 17.21 3.14 -0.36
C ASP A 124 16.95 2.64 1.07
N ASN A 125 16.11 3.37 1.82
CA ASN A 125 15.72 3.01 3.18
C ASN A 125 14.41 2.22 3.29
N LEU A 126 13.68 2.08 2.18
CA LEU A 126 12.36 1.45 2.10
C LEU A 126 11.32 2.13 3.02
N THR A 127 11.29 3.47 3.02
CA THR A 127 10.46 4.27 3.92
C THR A 127 9.57 5.27 3.20
N VAL A 128 8.38 5.51 3.74
CA VAL A 128 7.48 6.58 3.28
C VAL A 128 7.91 7.92 3.88
N ASN A 129 8.32 8.87 3.04
CA ASN A 129 8.65 10.24 3.45
C ASN A 129 7.38 11.07 3.66
N ASP A 130 6.48 11.02 2.67
CA ASP A 130 5.21 11.75 2.68
C ASP A 130 4.13 10.97 1.94
N TYR A 131 2.86 11.32 2.16
CA TYR A 131 1.73 10.65 1.51
C TYR A 131 0.53 11.56 1.29
N GLU A 132 -0.28 11.21 0.29
CA GLU A 132 -1.58 11.81 0.02
C GLU A 132 -2.59 10.72 -0.33
N VAL A 133 -3.77 10.73 0.29
CA VAL A 133 -4.86 9.77 0.01
C VAL A 133 -6.02 10.50 -0.66
N HIS A 134 -6.45 10.01 -1.82
CA HIS A 134 -7.60 10.53 -2.56
C HIS A 134 -8.68 9.46 -2.66
N VAL A 135 -9.91 9.84 -2.35
CA VAL A 135 -11.10 9.04 -2.64
C VAL A 135 -11.50 9.29 -4.09
N MET A 136 -11.49 8.25 -4.92
CA MET A 136 -11.78 8.35 -6.35
C MET A 136 -13.26 8.11 -6.64
N THR A 137 -13.78 6.96 -6.18
CA THR A 137 -15.16 6.55 -6.45
C THR A 137 -15.78 5.87 -5.23
N THR A 138 -17.09 5.99 -5.10
CA THR A 138 -17.90 5.17 -4.18
C THR A 138 -19.13 4.72 -4.95
N SER A 139 -19.35 3.41 -5.02
CA SER A 139 -20.49 2.82 -5.74
C SER A 139 -21.18 1.80 -4.85
N MET A 140 -22.52 1.85 -4.78
CA MET A 140 -23.30 0.82 -4.12
C MET A 140 -23.64 -0.28 -5.12
N THR A 141 -23.41 -1.55 -4.79
CA THR A 141 -24.07 -2.63 -5.51
C THR A 141 -25.55 -2.62 -5.12
N ASN A 142 -26.39 -1.97 -5.93
CA ASN A 142 -27.84 -2.06 -5.77
C ASN A 142 -28.28 -3.52 -5.95
N GLY A 143 -28.52 -4.21 -4.84
CA GLY A 143 -29.41 -5.38 -4.78
C GLY A 143 -30.85 -4.92 -4.95
N GLY A 144 -31.21 -4.43 -6.13
CA GLY A 144 -32.59 -4.12 -6.47
C GLY A 144 -33.33 -5.39 -6.83
N THR A 145 -34.04 -5.97 -5.86
CA THR A 145 -35.22 -6.79 -6.15
C THR A 145 -36.27 -5.89 -6.80
N THR A 146 -36.43 -5.98 -8.11
CA THR A 146 -37.73 -5.77 -8.75
C THR A 146 -38.46 -7.10 -8.75
N ASP A 147 -39.10 -7.42 -7.63
CA ASP A 147 -40.40 -8.11 -7.69
C ASP A 147 -41.44 -6.99 -7.78
N GLU A 148 -41.97 -6.75 -8.97
CA GLU A 148 -43.25 -6.07 -9.15
C GLU A 148 -44.10 -6.90 -10.13
N GLU A 149 -45.37 -7.00 -9.76
CA GLU A 149 -46.44 -7.92 -10.20
C GLU A 149 -46.76 -7.94 -11.70
#